data_AF-A0A9D8RPI5-F1
#
_entry.id   AF-A0A9D8RPI5-F1
#
_cell.length_a   1.000
_cell.length_b   1.000
_cell.length_c   1.000
_cell.angle_alpha   90.00
_cell.angle_beta   90.00
_cell.angle_gamma   90.00
#
_symmetry.space_group_name_H-M   'P 1'
#
loop_
_entity.id
_entity.type
_entity.pdbx_description
1 polymer ?
#
loop_
_entity_poly.entity_id
_entity_poly.type
_entity_poly.pdbx_seq_one_letter_code
_entity_poly.pdbx_strand_id
1 'polypeptide(L)'
;MKTLLRPLVCFVVLAGLCAACTPPEEDVHPKKRSSRSDNLKRYMPKAQELRALEQARSRPVVDGALLDAASLKEFLPKSPDTRISAAVSAQRVALQNLVREEFARRAADKIALLISRFGTEAAAAAQSAQTPQELAARMEELNARYTEALSAASQEETARGWGLPDKGQSRLSKQDLQAVFQRLSAELERDYGALCAKKAEPVLRKAADGYALVLSSVKTPEDLDEQFARVGAEADEAFARVSAEYGDPALTLTPENAAALKARMISAHQQVEQSFEKLYGKDAVLQTRDLFERYLAGAEKLFAAPGRFSAATERLDALNAAYREEMTALQVKLNEDLEQKLLAARIVRPL
;
A
#
# COMPACT_ATOMS: atom_id res chain seq x y z
N MET A 1 19.89 75.17 31.48
CA MET A 1 20.87 75.33 30.38
C MET A 1 20.13 75.05 29.08
N LYS A 2 19.77 76.11 28.33
CA LYS A 2 20.50 76.58 27.13
C LYS A 2 20.42 75.54 26.00
N THR A 3 19.46 75.60 25.06
CA THR A 3 19.26 76.52 23.91
C THR A 3 19.79 75.96 22.58
N LEU A 4 18.92 76.05 21.54
CA LEU A 4 19.21 76.42 20.14
C LEU A 4 19.89 75.34 19.25
N LEU A 5 19.64 75.17 17.93
CA LEU A 5 19.07 76.00 16.86
C LEU A 5 18.45 75.12 15.72
N ARG A 6 17.29 75.52 15.21
CA ARG A 6 16.94 75.59 13.76
C ARG A 6 17.25 77.05 13.32
N PRO A 7 17.38 77.50 12.02
CA PRO A 7 16.42 77.20 10.92
C PRO A 7 16.88 77.44 9.43
N LEU A 8 15.90 77.36 8.49
CA LEU A 8 15.73 78.09 7.21
C LEU A 8 16.65 77.73 6.01
N VAL A 9 16.16 77.61 4.77
CA VAL A 9 15.79 78.74 3.88
C VAL A 9 14.68 78.37 2.87
N CYS A 10 13.85 79.39 2.58
CA CYS A 10 12.68 79.43 1.73
C CYS A 10 12.94 79.52 0.21
N PHE A 11 11.86 79.21 -0.53
CA PHE A 11 11.50 79.68 -1.87
C PHE A 11 11.92 81.12 -2.20
N VAL A 12 12.45 81.33 -3.42
CA VAL A 12 12.23 82.55 -4.23
C VAL A 12 11.98 82.15 -5.69
N VAL A 13 10.90 82.69 -6.21
CA VAL A 13 10.31 82.54 -7.55
C VAL A 13 10.68 83.77 -8.38
N LEU A 14 10.96 83.54 -9.67
CA LEU A 14 10.87 84.43 -10.84
C LEU A 14 11.23 85.93 -10.68
N ALA A 15 12.24 86.38 -11.45
CA ALA A 15 12.11 87.31 -12.59
C ALA A 15 13.43 88.06 -12.88
N GLY A 16 13.83 88.11 -14.15
CA GLY A 16 14.81 89.07 -14.66
C GLY A 16 15.79 88.51 -15.71
N LEU A 17 15.35 88.41 -16.97
CA LEU A 17 15.87 89.19 -18.12
C LEU A 17 17.21 88.69 -18.70
N CYS A 18 17.19 87.81 -19.71
CA CYS A 18 17.25 88.15 -21.16
C CYS A 18 18.48 88.96 -21.60
N ALA A 19 19.46 88.30 -22.22
CA ALA A 19 20.04 88.71 -23.52
C ALA A 19 21.07 87.68 -24.03
N ALA A 20 20.76 87.11 -25.19
CA ALA A 20 21.61 86.60 -26.28
C ALA A 20 23.07 86.16 -26.01
N CYS A 21 23.40 84.93 -26.42
CA CYS A 21 24.15 84.69 -27.66
C CYS A 21 24.44 83.18 -27.87
N THR A 22 24.03 82.68 -29.04
CA THR A 22 24.47 81.44 -29.74
C THR A 22 24.23 80.07 -29.08
N PRO A 23 23.45 79.16 -29.70
CA PRO A 23 23.54 77.74 -29.39
C PRO A 23 24.92 77.24 -29.86
N PRO A 24 25.65 76.41 -29.10
CA PRO A 24 26.84 75.78 -29.65
C PRO A 24 26.42 74.94 -30.85
N GLU A 25 27.10 75.20 -31.95
CA GLU A 25 26.98 74.52 -33.23
C GLU A 25 27.06 73.00 -33.06
N GLU A 26 26.29 72.34 -33.92
CA GLU A 26 26.34 70.94 -34.31
C GLU A 26 27.54 70.13 -33.81
N ASP A 27 27.30 69.26 -32.82
CA ASP A 27 27.72 67.87 -32.95
C ASP A 27 26.47 67.06 -33.34
N VAL A 28 26.05 67.23 -34.59
CA VAL A 28 25.28 66.22 -35.29
C VAL A 28 26.20 65.01 -35.41
N HIS A 29 26.25 64.19 -34.35
CA HIS A 29 26.77 62.84 -34.50
C HIS A 29 26.07 62.23 -35.71
N PRO A 30 26.80 61.80 -36.75
CA PRO A 30 26.15 61.11 -37.83
C PRO A 30 25.42 59.94 -37.18
N LYS A 31 24.10 59.85 -37.35
CA LYS A 31 23.34 58.63 -37.06
C LYS A 31 24.09 57.54 -37.82
N LYS A 32 25.01 56.84 -37.15
CA LYS A 32 25.70 55.67 -37.68
C LYS A 32 24.54 54.79 -38.10
N ARG A 33 24.33 54.67 -39.41
CA ARG A 33 23.36 53.74 -39.97
C ARG A 33 23.77 52.41 -39.37
N SER A 34 23.02 51.94 -38.39
CA SER A 34 23.31 50.68 -37.70
C SER A 34 23.53 49.66 -38.80
N SER A 35 24.71 49.06 -38.82
CA SER A 35 25.05 48.13 -39.89
C SER A 35 23.99 47.03 -39.92
N ARG A 36 23.73 46.44 -41.08
CA ARG A 36 22.77 45.33 -41.20
C ARG A 36 23.08 44.22 -40.18
N SER A 37 24.35 44.00 -39.86
CA SER A 37 24.83 43.10 -38.81
C SER A 37 24.42 43.51 -37.40
N ASP A 38 24.43 44.79 -37.04
CA ASP A 38 24.05 45.26 -35.70
C ASP A 38 22.53 45.18 -35.48
N ASN A 39 21.74 45.48 -36.52
CA ASN A 39 20.29 45.26 -36.49
C ASN A 39 19.94 43.77 -36.39
N LEU A 40 20.59 42.91 -37.18
CA LEU A 40 20.39 41.46 -37.08
C LEU A 40 20.73 40.93 -35.69
N LYS A 41 21.84 41.36 -35.07
CA LYS A 41 22.18 40.99 -33.69
C LYS A 41 21.14 41.43 -32.66
N ARG A 42 20.47 42.58 -32.89
CA ARG A 42 19.43 43.10 -31.99
C ARG A 42 18.09 42.38 -32.11
N TYR A 43 17.72 41.93 -33.31
CA TYR A 43 16.39 41.31 -33.56
C TYR A 43 16.40 39.78 -33.61
N MET A 44 17.55 39.15 -33.87
CA MET A 44 17.67 37.68 -33.90
C MET A 44 17.22 37.01 -32.61
N PRO A 45 17.60 37.47 -31.39
CA PRO A 45 17.16 36.84 -30.15
C PRO A 45 15.63 36.85 -29.99
N LYS A 46 14.99 37.98 -30.31
CA LYS A 46 13.52 38.11 -30.25
C LYS A 46 12.82 37.22 -31.28
N ALA A 47 13.38 37.08 -32.48
CA ALA A 47 12.85 36.16 -33.50
C ALA A 47 13.02 34.69 -33.11
N GLN A 48 14.14 34.33 -32.46
CA GLN A 48 14.37 32.99 -31.93
C GLN A 48 13.41 32.67 -30.78
N GLU A 49 13.18 33.62 -29.88
CA GLU A 49 12.21 33.50 -28.78
C GLU A 49 10.77 33.30 -29.29
N LEU A 50 10.34 34.09 -30.28
CA LEU A 50 9.01 33.92 -30.89
C LEU A 50 8.86 32.57 -31.58
N ARG A 51 9.88 32.10 -32.30
CA ARG A 51 9.88 30.76 -32.91
C ARG A 51 9.84 29.65 -31.85
N ALA A 52 10.56 29.81 -30.74
CA ALA A 52 10.53 28.85 -29.64
C ALA A 52 9.15 28.79 -28.98
N LEU A 53 8.48 29.94 -28.80
CA LEU A 53 7.11 29.99 -28.31
C LEU A 53 6.13 29.34 -29.29
N GLU A 54 6.24 29.61 -30.59
CA GLU A 54 5.42 28.95 -31.62
C GLU A 54 5.61 27.42 -31.63
N GLN A 55 6.86 26.94 -31.52
CA GLN A 55 7.15 25.50 -31.41
C GLN A 55 6.65 24.89 -30.09
N ALA A 56 6.62 25.65 -29.00
CA ALA A 56 6.08 25.18 -27.74
C ALA A 56 4.54 25.11 -27.78
N ARG A 57 3.88 26.06 -28.44
CA ARG A 57 2.41 26.10 -28.62
C ARG A 57 1.87 24.99 -29.51
N SER A 58 2.69 24.43 -30.41
CA SER A 58 2.31 23.31 -31.27
C SER A 58 2.36 21.95 -30.57
N ARG A 59 2.83 21.90 -29.32
CA ARG A 59 2.83 20.69 -28.48
C ARG A 59 1.77 20.79 -27.39
N PRO A 60 1.13 19.68 -27.00
CA PRO A 60 0.21 19.69 -25.87
C PRO A 60 0.95 20.10 -24.61
N VAL A 61 0.40 21.07 -23.87
CA VAL A 61 1.01 21.50 -22.60
C VAL A 61 0.80 20.46 -21.49
N VAL A 62 -0.26 19.66 -21.59
CA VAL A 62 -0.54 18.54 -20.68
C VAL A 62 -0.34 17.22 -21.43
N ASP A 63 0.81 16.59 -21.24
CA ASP A 63 1.20 15.35 -21.95
C ASP A 63 0.78 14.07 -21.19
N GLY A 64 0.50 14.18 -19.89
CA GLY A 64 0.22 13.04 -19.01
C GLY A 64 -0.83 13.32 -17.94
N ALA A 65 -1.09 12.31 -17.10
CA ALA A 65 -1.98 12.44 -15.94
C ALA A 65 -1.37 13.39 -14.90
N LEU A 66 -2.21 14.17 -14.21
CA LEU A 66 -1.75 14.99 -13.08
C LEU A 66 -1.40 14.13 -11.85
N LEU A 67 -2.04 12.97 -11.75
CA LEU A 67 -1.76 11.93 -10.78
C LEU A 67 -1.89 10.58 -11.48
N ASP A 68 -0.83 9.79 -11.46
CA ASP A 68 -0.82 8.44 -12.01
C ASP A 68 -1.72 7.53 -11.15
N ALA A 69 -2.62 6.78 -11.79
CA ALA A 69 -3.48 5.83 -11.10
C ALA A 69 -2.67 4.72 -10.40
N ALA A 70 -1.45 4.42 -10.86
CA ALA A 70 -0.54 3.52 -10.14
C ALA A 70 -0.14 4.05 -8.75
N SER A 71 -0.21 5.35 -8.50
CA SER A 71 0.05 5.95 -7.17
C SER A 71 -0.97 5.48 -6.13
N LEU A 72 -2.17 5.04 -6.55
CA LEU A 72 -3.16 4.47 -5.64
C LEU A 72 -2.68 3.14 -5.02
N LYS A 73 -1.72 2.44 -5.65
CA LYS A 73 -1.13 1.20 -5.11
C LYS A 73 -0.38 1.42 -3.80
N GLU A 74 0.07 2.65 -3.52
CA GLU A 74 0.77 3.00 -2.28
C GLU A 74 -0.09 2.74 -1.03
N PHE A 75 -1.41 2.73 -1.19
CA PHE A 75 -2.40 2.61 -0.11
C PHE A 75 -3.05 1.23 -0.02
N LEU A 76 -2.59 0.28 -0.84
CA LEU A 76 -3.01 -1.10 -0.72
C LEU A 76 -2.34 -1.75 0.51
N PRO A 77 -2.97 -2.76 1.14
CA PRO A 77 -2.35 -3.52 2.21
C PRO A 77 -0.98 -4.04 1.76
N LYS A 78 0.08 -3.72 2.51
CA LYS A 78 1.45 -4.15 2.22
C LYS A 78 1.82 -5.34 3.09
N SER A 79 2.52 -6.31 2.49
CA SER A 79 3.10 -7.56 3.06
C SER A 79 2.41 -8.82 2.53
N PRO A 80 3.14 -9.94 2.36
CA PRO A 80 2.53 -11.18 1.91
C PRO A 80 1.43 -11.59 2.89
N ASP A 81 0.28 -11.97 2.35
CA ASP A 81 -0.81 -12.52 3.13
C ASP A 81 -0.44 -13.93 3.60
N THR A 82 -0.22 -14.09 4.90
CA THR A 82 0.20 -15.34 5.54
C THR A 82 -0.95 -16.10 6.19
N ARG A 83 -2.20 -15.75 5.87
CA ARG A 83 -3.37 -16.38 6.51
C ARG A 83 -3.48 -17.88 6.22
N ILE A 84 -2.98 -18.36 5.07
CA ILE A 84 -3.04 -19.79 4.75
C ILE A 84 -2.05 -20.56 5.64
N SER A 85 -0.79 -20.12 5.72
CA SER A 85 0.17 -20.74 6.64
C SER A 85 -0.23 -20.60 8.11
N ALA A 86 -0.82 -19.47 8.51
CA ALA A 86 -1.35 -19.28 9.87
C ALA A 86 -2.48 -20.27 10.18
N ALA A 87 -3.41 -20.50 9.26
CA ALA A 87 -4.48 -21.48 9.41
C ALA A 87 -3.93 -22.92 9.51
N VAL A 88 -2.96 -23.27 8.68
CA VAL A 88 -2.28 -24.59 8.74
C VAL A 88 -1.58 -24.78 10.09
N SER A 89 -0.85 -23.77 10.55
CA SER A 89 -0.14 -23.81 11.83
C SER A 89 -1.10 -23.88 13.02
N ALA A 90 -2.17 -23.09 13.00
CA ALA A 90 -3.20 -23.12 14.05
C ALA A 90 -3.87 -24.49 14.13
N GLN A 91 -4.23 -25.10 13.00
CA GLN A 91 -4.83 -26.43 12.98
C GLN A 91 -3.86 -27.51 13.45
N ARG A 92 -2.57 -27.40 13.09
CA ARG A 92 -1.52 -28.27 13.64
C ARG A 92 -1.44 -28.17 15.16
N VAL A 93 -1.45 -26.96 15.72
CA VAL A 93 -1.42 -26.75 17.18
C VAL A 93 -2.68 -27.32 17.85
N ALA A 94 -3.85 -27.15 17.23
CA ALA A 94 -5.09 -27.75 17.73
C ALA A 94 -5.00 -29.28 17.76
N LEU A 95 -4.48 -29.90 16.69
CA LEU A 95 -4.25 -31.34 16.63
C LEU A 95 -3.22 -31.79 17.68
N GLN A 96 -2.14 -31.04 17.87
CA GLN A 96 -1.14 -31.29 18.91
C GLN A 96 -1.77 -31.38 20.30
N ASN A 97 -2.66 -30.43 20.62
CA ASN A 97 -3.33 -30.39 21.91
C ASN A 97 -4.30 -31.59 22.06
N LEU A 98 -5.09 -31.90 21.03
CA LEU A 98 -5.99 -33.06 21.04
C LEU A 98 -5.25 -34.38 21.24
N VAL A 99 -4.11 -34.54 20.58
CA VAL A 99 -3.27 -35.73 20.74
C VAL A 99 -2.75 -35.81 22.18
N ARG A 100 -2.22 -34.72 22.73
CA ARG A 100 -1.70 -34.67 24.10
C ARG A 100 -2.78 -34.95 25.16
N GLU A 101 -3.97 -34.40 24.98
CA GLU A 101 -5.11 -34.63 25.88
C GLU A 101 -5.54 -36.10 25.89
N GLU A 102 -5.61 -36.74 24.72
CA GLU A 102 -5.96 -38.15 24.61
C GLU A 102 -4.89 -39.06 25.24
N PHE A 103 -3.61 -38.75 25.06
CA PHE A 103 -2.53 -39.45 25.75
C PHE A 103 -2.60 -39.26 27.27
N ALA A 104 -2.80 -38.02 27.74
CA ALA A 104 -2.95 -37.73 29.16
C ALA A 104 -4.13 -38.49 29.78
N ARG A 105 -5.26 -38.61 29.06
CA ARG A 105 -6.41 -39.41 29.49
C ARG A 105 -6.06 -40.89 29.61
N ARG A 106 -5.41 -41.49 28.60
CA ARG A 106 -4.99 -42.91 28.64
C ARG A 106 -3.99 -43.19 29.77
N ALA A 107 -3.06 -42.27 30.00
CA ALA A 107 -2.12 -42.34 31.11
C ALA A 107 -2.87 -42.30 32.46
N ALA A 108 -3.83 -41.38 32.62
CA ALA A 108 -4.65 -41.26 33.82
C ALA A 108 -5.47 -42.53 34.07
N ASP A 109 -6.10 -43.11 33.04
CA ASP A 109 -6.86 -44.36 33.15
C ASP A 109 -5.97 -45.54 33.57
N LYS A 110 -4.76 -45.63 33.01
CA LYS A 110 -3.77 -46.66 33.36
C LYS A 110 -3.30 -46.51 34.81
N ILE A 111 -3.00 -45.28 35.25
CA ILE A 111 -2.61 -44.98 36.63
C ILE A 111 -3.76 -45.30 37.60
N ALA A 112 -4.99 -44.91 37.27
CA ALA A 112 -6.17 -45.21 38.08
C ALA A 112 -6.38 -46.72 38.26
N LEU A 113 -6.15 -47.50 37.20
CA LEU A 113 -6.21 -48.96 37.24
C LEU A 113 -5.11 -49.57 38.11
N LEU A 114 -3.88 -49.04 38.05
CA LEU A 114 -2.78 -49.46 38.92
C LEU A 114 -3.08 -49.15 40.40
N ILE A 115 -3.61 -47.96 40.70
CA ILE A 115 -4.01 -47.56 42.06
C ILE A 115 -5.10 -48.50 42.59
N SER A 116 -6.11 -48.78 41.78
CA SER A 116 -7.20 -49.71 42.15
C SER A 116 -6.68 -51.11 42.47
N ARG A 117 -5.80 -51.66 41.61
CA ARG A 117 -5.15 -52.96 41.85
C ARG A 117 -4.34 -52.97 43.13
N PHE A 118 -3.49 -51.96 43.34
CA PHE A 118 -2.71 -51.82 44.56
C PHE A 118 -3.61 -51.81 45.81
N GLY A 119 -4.71 -51.04 45.79
CA GLY A 119 -5.68 -51.01 46.88
C GLY A 119 -6.31 -52.38 47.16
N THR A 120 -6.71 -53.11 46.12
CA THR A 120 -7.28 -54.46 46.28
C THR A 120 -6.28 -55.48 46.83
N GLU A 121 -5.04 -55.45 46.33
CA GLU A 121 -3.99 -56.37 46.76
C GLU A 121 -3.48 -56.04 48.17
N ALA A 122 -3.38 -54.75 48.53
CA ALA A 122 -3.07 -54.31 49.88
C ALA A 122 -4.13 -54.76 50.89
N ALA A 123 -5.43 -54.64 50.54
CA ALA A 123 -6.51 -55.12 51.38
C ALA A 123 -6.47 -56.65 51.57
N ALA A 124 -6.19 -57.40 50.49
CA ALA A 124 -6.03 -58.86 50.56
C ALA A 124 -4.81 -59.27 51.40
N ALA A 125 -3.70 -58.54 51.28
CA ALA A 125 -2.50 -58.75 52.11
C ALA A 125 -2.79 -58.49 53.59
N ALA A 126 -3.53 -57.41 53.91
CA ALA A 126 -3.95 -57.09 55.27
C ALA A 126 -4.88 -58.14 55.89
N GLN A 127 -5.79 -58.72 55.09
CA GLN A 127 -6.73 -59.75 55.56
C GLN A 127 -6.08 -61.13 55.76
N SER A 128 -5.00 -61.43 55.02
CA SER A 128 -4.38 -62.76 55.00
C SER A 128 -3.06 -62.86 55.75
N ALA A 129 -2.46 -61.73 56.17
CA ALA A 129 -1.27 -61.72 57.00
C ALA A 129 -1.59 -62.16 58.43
N GLN A 130 -0.80 -63.08 58.98
CA GLN A 130 -0.99 -63.60 60.33
C GLN A 130 -0.20 -62.83 61.38
N THR A 131 0.80 -62.04 60.94
CA THR A 131 1.65 -61.23 61.81
C THR A 131 1.91 -59.84 61.24
N PRO A 132 2.23 -58.85 62.10
CA PRO A 132 2.64 -57.52 61.64
C PRO A 132 3.90 -57.54 60.76
N GLN A 133 4.87 -58.42 61.04
CA GLN A 133 6.08 -58.55 60.23
C GLN A 133 5.78 -59.09 58.82
N GLU A 134 4.87 -60.07 58.71
CA GLU A 134 4.45 -60.61 57.43
C GLU A 134 3.69 -59.57 56.59
N LEU A 135 2.83 -58.77 57.24
CA LEU A 135 2.15 -57.66 56.57
C LEU A 135 3.15 -56.63 56.04
N ALA A 136 4.15 -56.25 56.85
CA ALA A 136 5.17 -55.30 56.46
C ALA A 136 5.96 -55.78 55.22
N ALA A 137 6.41 -57.04 55.22
CA ALA A 137 7.13 -57.62 54.09
C ALA A 137 6.28 -57.68 52.80
N ARG A 138 5.00 -58.08 52.92
CA ARG A 138 4.07 -58.11 51.78
C ARG A 138 3.77 -56.72 51.24
N MET A 139 3.62 -55.71 52.10
CA MET A 139 3.41 -54.33 51.69
C MET A 139 4.65 -53.75 51.02
N GLU A 140 5.85 -54.07 51.49
CA GLU A 140 7.11 -53.64 50.87
C GLU A 140 7.26 -54.22 49.45
N GLU A 141 6.98 -55.51 49.27
CA GLU A 141 7.00 -56.17 47.95
C GLU A 141 5.91 -55.59 47.02
N LEU A 142 4.70 -55.38 47.53
CA LEU A 142 3.61 -54.77 46.77
C LEU A 142 3.97 -53.34 46.32
N ASN A 143 4.57 -52.55 47.20
CA ASN A 143 4.96 -51.18 46.91
C ASN A 143 6.10 -51.13 45.89
N ALA A 144 7.05 -52.06 45.96
CA ALA A 144 8.11 -52.22 44.96
C ALA A 144 7.53 -52.54 43.57
N ARG A 145 6.61 -53.53 43.48
CA ARG A 145 5.93 -53.89 42.22
C ARG A 145 5.10 -52.73 41.65
N TYR A 146 4.37 -52.01 42.52
CA TYR A 146 3.60 -50.84 42.10
C TYR A 146 4.49 -49.72 41.57
N THR A 147 5.60 -49.43 42.26
CA THR A 147 6.55 -48.39 41.84
C THR A 147 7.20 -48.73 40.50
N GLU A 148 7.55 -50.01 40.28
CA GLU A 148 8.06 -50.49 39.01
C GLU A 148 7.02 -50.36 37.89
N ALA A 149 5.77 -50.77 38.14
CA ALA A 149 4.68 -50.65 37.18
C ALA A 149 4.33 -49.19 36.84
N LEU A 150 4.37 -48.29 37.84
CA LEU A 150 4.17 -46.86 37.67
C LEU A 150 5.31 -46.24 36.85
N SER A 151 6.57 -46.61 37.15
CA SER A 151 7.74 -46.17 36.41
C SER A 151 7.68 -46.63 34.95
N ALA A 152 7.33 -47.89 34.69
CA ALA A 152 7.16 -48.43 33.34
C ALA A 152 6.02 -47.72 32.59
N ALA A 153 4.89 -47.45 33.25
CA ALA A 153 3.79 -46.68 32.67
C ALA A 153 4.22 -45.24 32.36
N SER A 154 4.97 -44.59 33.25
CA SER A 154 5.51 -43.26 33.01
C SER A 154 6.49 -43.27 31.83
N GLN A 155 7.45 -44.20 31.78
CA GLN A 155 8.44 -44.28 30.69
C GLN A 155 7.80 -44.54 29.33
N GLU A 156 6.76 -45.38 29.26
CA GLU A 156 6.00 -45.63 28.03
C GLU A 156 5.33 -44.34 27.53
N GLU A 157 4.84 -43.49 28.43
CA GLU A 157 4.18 -42.23 28.08
C GLU A 157 5.19 -41.09 27.81
N THR A 158 6.33 -41.03 28.52
CA THR A 158 7.40 -40.06 28.23
C THR A 158 8.07 -40.35 26.89
N ALA A 159 8.20 -41.62 26.50
CA ALA A 159 8.68 -42.03 25.18
C ALA A 159 7.71 -41.65 24.05
N ARG A 160 6.46 -41.29 24.38
CA ARG A 160 5.42 -40.84 23.45
C ARG A 160 5.25 -39.31 23.43
N GLY A 161 6.28 -38.56 23.83
CA GLY A 161 6.36 -37.12 23.62
C GLY A 161 5.97 -36.76 22.18
N TRP A 162 4.80 -36.13 22.05
CA TRP A 162 4.03 -35.94 20.83
C TRP A 162 3.92 -37.19 19.93
N GLY A 163 2.96 -38.09 20.20
CA GLY A 163 2.67 -39.20 19.29
C GLY A 163 2.04 -38.76 17.95
N LEU A 164 2.12 -39.61 16.93
CA LEU A 164 1.38 -39.42 15.68
C LEU A 164 -0.14 -39.43 15.96
N PRO A 165 -0.93 -38.59 15.28
CA PRO A 165 -2.38 -38.58 15.43
C PRO A 165 -2.99 -39.89 14.94
N ASP A 166 -4.04 -40.37 15.60
CA ASP A 166 -4.79 -41.52 15.11
C ASP A 166 -5.66 -41.17 13.88
N LYS A 167 -6.33 -42.18 13.31
CA LYS A 167 -7.18 -41.99 12.12
C LYS A 167 -8.38 -41.08 12.38
N GLY A 168 -8.95 -41.10 13.58
CA GLY A 168 -10.08 -40.27 13.97
C GLY A 168 -9.68 -38.80 14.11
N GLN A 169 -8.60 -38.55 14.86
CA GLN A 169 -7.99 -37.24 15.06
C GLN A 169 -7.54 -36.64 13.72
N SER A 170 -6.90 -37.44 12.87
CA SER A 170 -6.48 -37.02 11.52
C SER A 170 -7.68 -36.66 10.64
N ARG A 171 -8.78 -37.43 10.69
CA ARG A 171 -9.99 -37.13 9.92
C ARG A 171 -10.65 -35.84 10.38
N LEU A 172 -10.81 -35.66 11.69
CA LEU A 172 -11.41 -34.44 12.26
C LEU A 172 -10.57 -33.22 11.89
N SER A 173 -9.25 -33.29 12.06
CA SER A 173 -8.35 -32.19 11.74
C SER A 173 -8.42 -31.76 10.26
N LYS A 174 -8.56 -32.72 9.35
CA LYS A 174 -8.76 -32.43 7.91
C LYS A 174 -10.08 -31.69 7.66
N GLN A 175 -11.16 -32.10 8.32
CA GLN A 175 -12.47 -31.46 8.19
C GLN A 175 -12.46 -30.03 8.74
N ASP A 176 -11.82 -29.83 9.89
CA ASP A 176 -11.69 -28.51 10.51
C ASP A 176 -10.89 -27.55 9.60
N LEU A 177 -9.75 -28.01 9.05
CA LEU A 177 -8.97 -27.19 8.12
C LEU A 177 -9.78 -26.83 6.87
N GLN A 178 -10.53 -27.77 6.32
CA GLN A 178 -11.40 -27.49 5.16
C GLN A 178 -12.46 -26.44 5.49
N ALA A 179 -13.07 -26.50 6.67
CA ALA A 179 -14.02 -25.48 7.12
C ALA A 179 -13.34 -24.10 7.29
N VAL A 180 -12.12 -24.07 7.82
CA VAL A 180 -11.31 -22.83 7.90
C VAL A 180 -11.02 -22.28 6.51
N PHE A 181 -10.63 -23.12 5.55
CA PHE A 181 -10.36 -22.66 4.18
C PHE A 181 -11.61 -22.21 3.43
N GLN A 182 -12.78 -22.79 3.71
CA GLN A 182 -14.05 -22.27 3.20
C GLN A 182 -14.32 -20.85 3.71
N ARG A 183 -14.10 -20.59 5.00
CA ARG A 183 -14.22 -19.24 5.58
C ARG A 183 -13.17 -18.28 5.02
N LEU A 184 -11.93 -18.74 4.90
CA LEU A 184 -10.84 -17.97 4.33
C LEU A 184 -11.16 -17.56 2.88
N SER A 185 -11.77 -18.43 2.08
CA SER A 185 -12.19 -18.07 0.72
C SER A 185 -13.15 -16.87 0.69
N ALA A 186 -14.11 -16.80 1.62
CA ALA A 186 -15.01 -15.66 1.75
C ALA A 186 -14.28 -14.38 2.22
N GLU A 187 -13.29 -14.52 3.10
CA GLU A 187 -12.44 -13.39 3.50
C GLU A 187 -11.57 -12.88 2.35
N LEU A 188 -11.01 -13.79 1.54
CA LEU A 188 -10.25 -13.43 0.34
C LEU A 188 -11.14 -12.72 -0.69
N GLU A 189 -12.40 -13.11 -0.83
CA GLU A 189 -13.35 -12.41 -1.70
C GLU A 189 -13.64 -10.99 -1.20
N ARG A 190 -13.83 -10.83 0.11
CA ARG A 190 -13.99 -9.50 0.72
C ARG A 190 -12.75 -8.64 0.45
N ASP A 191 -11.57 -9.19 0.73
CA ASP A 191 -10.33 -8.42 0.80
C ASP A 191 -9.68 -8.19 -0.57
N TYR A 192 -9.76 -9.15 -1.49
CA TYR A 192 -9.11 -9.11 -2.82
C TYR A 192 -10.08 -9.23 -4.00
N GLY A 193 -11.38 -9.37 -3.75
CA GLY A 193 -12.41 -9.47 -4.79
C GLY A 193 -12.70 -10.91 -5.23
N ALA A 194 -13.88 -11.09 -5.84
CA ALA A 194 -14.42 -12.40 -6.20
C ALA A 194 -13.54 -13.17 -7.21
N LEU A 195 -12.92 -12.47 -8.17
CA LEU A 195 -12.04 -13.11 -9.16
C LEU A 195 -10.79 -13.69 -8.49
N CYS A 196 -10.14 -12.93 -7.61
CA CYS A 196 -8.99 -13.40 -6.85
C CYS A 196 -9.36 -14.60 -5.98
N ALA A 197 -10.48 -14.54 -5.24
CA ALA A 197 -10.95 -15.64 -4.40
C ALA A 197 -11.20 -16.93 -5.20
N LYS A 198 -11.86 -16.82 -6.36
CA LYS A 198 -12.09 -17.95 -7.28
C LYS A 198 -10.78 -18.54 -7.80
N LYS A 199 -9.77 -17.71 -8.08
CA LYS A 199 -8.43 -18.15 -8.52
C LYS A 199 -7.58 -18.70 -7.38
N ALA A 200 -7.89 -18.35 -6.13
CA ALA A 200 -7.22 -18.85 -4.93
C ALA A 200 -7.78 -20.21 -4.45
N GLU A 201 -9.01 -20.57 -4.83
CA GLU A 201 -9.65 -21.85 -4.44
C GLU A 201 -8.76 -23.08 -4.73
N PRO A 202 -8.10 -23.22 -5.90
CA PRO A 202 -7.17 -24.32 -6.15
C PRO A 202 -5.94 -24.31 -5.23
N VAL A 203 -5.48 -23.13 -4.80
CA VAL A 203 -4.36 -22.99 -3.85
C VAL A 203 -4.77 -23.51 -2.49
N LEU A 204 -5.94 -23.10 -1.99
CA LEU A 204 -6.50 -23.56 -0.72
C LEU A 204 -6.74 -25.07 -0.75
N ARG A 205 -7.29 -25.60 -1.85
CA ARG A 205 -7.50 -27.03 -2.03
C ARG A 205 -6.19 -27.81 -2.02
N LYS A 206 -5.17 -27.33 -2.76
CA LYS A 206 -3.84 -27.94 -2.77
C LYS A 206 -3.19 -27.92 -1.38
N ALA A 207 -3.36 -26.83 -0.61
CA ALA A 207 -2.89 -26.75 0.76
C ALA A 207 -3.59 -27.77 1.68
N ALA A 208 -4.91 -27.96 1.51
CA ALA A 208 -5.66 -28.95 2.27
C ALA A 208 -5.24 -30.39 1.91
N ASP A 209 -5.03 -30.66 0.62
CA ASP A 209 -4.54 -31.95 0.14
C ASP A 209 -3.11 -32.22 0.64
N GLY A 210 -2.25 -31.19 0.64
CA GLY A 210 -0.90 -31.24 1.22
C GLY A 210 -0.94 -31.53 2.72
N TYR A 211 -1.77 -30.82 3.47
CA TYR A 211 -1.99 -31.10 4.90
C TYR A 211 -2.47 -32.53 5.14
N ALA A 212 -3.41 -33.01 4.32
CA ALA A 212 -3.94 -34.35 4.41
C ALA A 212 -2.90 -35.44 4.09
N LEU A 213 -1.99 -35.16 3.16
CA LEU A 213 -0.86 -36.01 2.79
C LEU A 213 0.12 -36.11 3.96
N VAL A 214 0.52 -34.98 4.56
CA VAL A 214 1.43 -34.91 5.72
C VAL A 214 0.94 -35.80 6.86
N LEU A 215 -0.35 -35.72 7.19
CA LEU A 215 -0.98 -36.58 8.21
C LEU A 215 -0.91 -38.09 7.91
N SER A 216 -0.72 -38.48 6.65
CA SER A 216 -0.72 -39.90 6.23
C SER A 216 0.66 -40.45 5.89
N SER A 217 1.64 -39.59 5.60
CA SER A 217 2.94 -39.99 5.06
C SER A 217 4.10 -39.85 6.06
N VAL A 218 3.97 -38.96 7.03
CA VAL A 218 5.04 -38.66 7.98
C VAL A 218 5.12 -39.71 9.09
N LYS A 219 6.35 -40.07 9.46
CA LYS A 219 6.64 -41.14 10.42
C LYS A 219 7.12 -40.64 11.79
N THR A 220 7.58 -39.40 11.89
CA THR A 220 8.07 -38.81 13.14
C THR A 220 7.37 -37.49 13.44
N PRO A 221 7.24 -37.11 14.72
CA PRO A 221 6.64 -35.84 15.11
C PRO A 221 7.45 -34.63 14.63
N GLU A 222 8.78 -34.72 14.61
CA GLU A 222 9.65 -33.62 14.16
C GLU A 222 9.44 -33.30 12.68
N ASP A 223 9.30 -34.34 11.85
CA ASP A 223 9.02 -34.20 10.42
C ASP A 223 7.61 -33.61 10.19
N LEU A 224 6.64 -33.84 11.09
CA LEU A 224 5.28 -33.29 10.92
C LEU A 224 5.31 -31.77 10.93
N ASP A 225 6.08 -31.18 11.86
CA ASP A 225 6.18 -29.73 12.01
C ASP A 225 6.81 -29.07 10.79
N GLU A 226 7.91 -29.63 10.30
CA GLU A 226 8.59 -29.11 9.11
C GLU A 226 7.68 -29.20 7.88
N GLN A 227 7.01 -30.33 7.67
CA GLN A 227 6.17 -30.52 6.49
C GLN A 227 4.91 -29.64 6.53
N PHE A 228 4.27 -29.42 7.69
CA PHE A 228 3.16 -28.49 7.79
C PHE A 228 3.58 -27.04 7.54
N ALA A 229 4.73 -26.62 8.07
CA ALA A 229 5.27 -25.29 7.79
C ALA A 229 5.54 -25.09 6.30
N ARG A 230 6.11 -26.12 5.64
CA ARG A 230 6.35 -26.12 4.20
C ARG A 230 5.05 -26.00 3.39
N VAL A 231 4.01 -26.77 3.71
CA VAL A 231 2.71 -26.70 3.04
C VAL A 231 2.13 -25.29 3.15
N GLY A 232 2.20 -24.67 4.33
CA GLY A 232 1.75 -23.29 4.54
C GLY A 232 2.52 -22.29 3.69
N ALA A 233 3.85 -22.36 3.70
CA ALA A 233 4.70 -21.44 2.95
C ALA A 233 4.52 -21.54 1.43
N GLU A 234 4.45 -22.77 0.88
CA GLU A 234 4.19 -22.99 -0.55
C GLU A 234 2.82 -22.46 -0.96
N ALA A 235 1.82 -22.56 -0.08
CA ALA A 235 0.47 -22.04 -0.33
C ALA A 235 0.43 -20.51 -0.29
N ASP A 236 1.10 -19.87 0.67
CA ASP A 236 1.22 -18.41 0.74
C ASP A 236 1.93 -17.86 -0.50
N GLU A 237 3.01 -18.50 -0.96
CA GLU A 237 3.73 -18.09 -2.18
C GLU A 237 2.86 -18.24 -3.44
N ALA A 238 2.11 -19.33 -3.54
CA ALA A 238 1.15 -19.52 -4.62
C ALA A 238 0.02 -18.46 -4.57
N PHE A 239 -0.48 -18.15 -3.38
CA PHE A 239 -1.51 -17.13 -3.20
C PHE A 239 -0.99 -15.72 -3.52
N ALA A 240 0.25 -15.39 -3.13
CA ALA A 240 0.88 -14.12 -3.46
C ALA A 240 0.87 -13.86 -4.97
N ARG A 241 1.19 -14.88 -5.79
CA ARG A 241 1.10 -14.78 -7.26
C ARG A 241 -0.32 -14.52 -7.76
N VAL A 242 -1.31 -15.23 -7.22
CA VAL A 242 -2.73 -15.03 -7.56
C VAL A 242 -3.18 -13.61 -7.20
N SER A 243 -2.83 -13.14 -6.00
CA SER A 243 -3.19 -11.80 -5.53
C SER A 243 -2.53 -10.69 -6.35
N ALA A 244 -1.30 -10.90 -6.84
CA ALA A 244 -0.61 -9.93 -7.68
C ALA A 244 -1.23 -9.80 -9.08
N GLU A 245 -1.76 -10.89 -9.62
CA GLU A 245 -2.34 -10.93 -10.98
C GLU A 245 -3.83 -10.56 -10.99
N TYR A 246 -4.59 -11.01 -10.01
CA TYR A 246 -6.06 -10.93 -10.00
C TYR A 246 -6.64 -10.12 -8.84
N GLY A 247 -5.79 -9.60 -7.95
CA GLY A 247 -6.22 -8.87 -6.76
C GLY A 247 -6.90 -7.55 -7.09
N ASP A 248 -8.10 -7.36 -6.55
CA ASP A 248 -8.84 -6.11 -6.56
C ASP A 248 -9.22 -5.70 -5.12
N PRO A 249 -8.22 -5.28 -4.33
CA PRO A 249 -8.43 -4.94 -2.95
C PRO A 249 -9.32 -3.70 -2.77
N ALA A 250 -9.97 -3.63 -1.61
CA ALA A 250 -10.67 -2.43 -1.21
C ALA A 250 -9.66 -1.28 -1.04
N LEU A 251 -9.87 -0.17 -1.75
CA LEU A 251 -9.06 1.02 -1.59
C LEU A 251 -9.64 1.84 -0.44
N THR A 252 -8.91 1.90 0.67
CA THR A 252 -9.29 2.72 1.83
C THR A 252 -8.26 3.82 2.02
N LEU A 253 -8.65 5.05 1.71
CA LEU A 253 -7.79 6.23 1.89
C LEU A 253 -8.10 6.89 3.22
N THR A 254 -7.07 7.14 4.03
CA THR A 254 -7.20 8.02 5.19
C THR A 254 -7.32 9.47 4.73
N PRO A 255 -7.88 10.37 5.55
CA PRO A 255 -7.93 11.80 5.22
C PRO A 255 -6.56 12.40 4.88
N GLU A 256 -5.50 11.95 5.55
CA GLU A 256 -4.12 12.39 5.32
C GLU A 256 -3.62 11.92 3.95
N ASN A 257 -3.90 10.66 3.58
CA ASN A 257 -3.54 10.10 2.27
C ASN A 257 -4.28 10.84 1.14
N ALA A 258 -5.57 11.12 1.31
CA ALA A 258 -6.35 11.89 0.36
C ALA A 258 -5.81 13.33 0.21
N ALA A 259 -5.44 13.98 1.32
CA ALA A 259 -4.81 15.30 1.30
C ALA A 259 -3.45 15.30 0.60
N ALA A 260 -2.64 14.25 0.79
CA ALA A 260 -1.36 14.09 0.10
C ALA A 260 -1.55 13.94 -1.42
N LEU A 261 -2.52 13.14 -1.86
CA LEU A 261 -2.87 13.00 -3.28
C LEU A 261 -3.35 14.32 -3.89
N LYS A 262 -4.21 15.05 -3.17
CA LYS A 262 -4.64 16.40 -3.54
C LYS A 262 -3.43 17.35 -3.70
N ALA A 263 -2.50 17.35 -2.76
CA ALA A 263 -1.31 18.19 -2.84
C ALA A 263 -0.43 17.85 -4.06
N ARG A 264 -0.27 16.55 -4.38
CA ARG A 264 0.43 16.11 -5.60
C ARG A 264 -0.24 16.65 -6.86
N MET A 265 -1.57 16.56 -6.95
CA MET A 265 -2.35 17.08 -8.08
C MET A 265 -2.22 18.60 -8.24
N ILE A 266 -2.30 19.36 -7.14
CA ILE A 266 -2.14 20.82 -7.14
C ILE A 266 -0.75 21.20 -7.62
N SER A 267 0.29 20.55 -7.09
CA SER A 267 1.68 20.78 -7.48
C SER A 267 1.90 20.50 -8.98
N ALA A 268 1.35 19.40 -9.51
CA ALA A 268 1.41 19.09 -10.93
C ALA A 268 0.70 20.16 -11.77
N HIS A 269 -0.48 20.63 -11.34
CA HIS A 269 -1.20 21.69 -12.05
C HIS A 269 -0.46 23.03 -12.04
N GLN A 270 0.25 23.38 -10.96
CA GLN A 270 1.06 24.61 -10.92
C GLN A 270 2.15 24.64 -11.99
N GLN A 271 2.70 23.48 -12.38
CA GLN A 271 3.66 23.41 -13.49
C GLN A 271 2.98 23.66 -14.85
N VAL A 272 1.74 23.20 -15.00
CA VAL A 272 0.89 23.50 -16.15
C VAL A 272 0.58 25.00 -16.21
N GLU A 273 0.18 25.62 -15.10
CA GLU A 273 -0.07 27.07 -15.01
C GLU A 273 1.16 27.89 -15.45
N GLN A 274 2.35 27.55 -14.97
CA GLN A 274 3.58 28.25 -15.36
C GLN A 274 3.87 28.14 -16.86
N SER A 275 3.51 27.01 -17.47
CA SER A 275 3.67 26.80 -18.91
C SER A 275 2.64 27.62 -19.70
N PHE A 276 1.39 27.64 -19.23
CA PHE A 276 0.33 28.48 -19.82
C PHE A 276 0.61 29.97 -19.69
N GLU A 277 1.11 30.44 -18.54
CA GLU A 277 1.45 31.86 -18.33
C GLU A 277 2.51 32.32 -19.34
N LYS A 278 3.56 31.50 -19.54
CA LYS A 278 4.63 31.80 -20.51
C LYS A 278 4.13 31.84 -21.96
N LEU A 279 3.18 30.97 -22.32
CA LEU A 279 2.70 30.83 -23.70
C LEU A 279 1.57 31.79 -24.06
N TYR A 280 0.67 32.08 -23.12
CA TYR A 280 -0.61 32.74 -23.35
C TYR A 280 -0.91 33.91 -22.39
N GLY A 281 -0.14 34.06 -21.31
CA GLY A 281 -0.32 35.13 -20.31
C GLY A 281 -1.28 34.78 -19.16
N LYS A 282 -1.48 35.74 -18.26
CA LYS A 282 -2.19 35.53 -16.98
C LYS A 282 -3.68 35.21 -17.13
N ASP A 283 -4.34 35.75 -18.15
CA ASP A 283 -5.78 35.49 -18.36
C ASP A 283 -6.04 34.04 -18.78
N ALA A 284 -5.07 33.40 -19.43
CA ALA A 284 -5.15 31.97 -19.76
C ALA A 284 -5.01 31.11 -18.49
N VAL A 285 -4.19 31.52 -17.53
CA VAL A 285 -4.03 30.82 -16.24
C VAL A 285 -5.34 30.80 -15.46
N LEU A 286 -6.12 31.88 -15.50
CA LEU A 286 -7.44 31.91 -14.84
C LEU A 286 -8.38 30.87 -15.46
N GLN A 287 -8.36 30.71 -16.79
CA GLN A 287 -9.18 29.71 -17.48
C GLN A 287 -8.73 28.27 -17.17
N THR A 288 -7.43 28.03 -16.99
CA THR A 288 -6.93 26.69 -16.61
C THR A 288 -7.34 26.32 -15.18
N ARG A 289 -7.45 27.30 -14.27
CA ARG A 289 -7.87 27.07 -12.87
C ARG A 289 -9.29 26.56 -12.78
N ASP A 290 -10.21 27.16 -13.52
CA ASP A 290 -11.61 26.71 -13.54
C ASP A 290 -11.73 25.24 -14.00
N LEU A 291 -10.94 24.83 -14.99
CA LEU A 291 -10.88 23.44 -15.45
C LEU A 291 -10.30 22.52 -14.37
N PHE A 292 -9.22 22.94 -13.71
CA PHE A 292 -8.58 22.17 -12.65
C PHE A 292 -9.45 22.02 -11.41
N GLU A 293 -10.19 23.05 -11.01
CA GLU A 293 -11.10 22.96 -9.86
C GLU A 293 -12.20 21.91 -10.07
N ARG A 294 -12.73 21.80 -11.29
CA ARG A 294 -13.71 20.75 -11.64
C ARG A 294 -13.09 19.35 -11.59
N TYR A 295 -11.88 19.20 -12.13
CA TYR A 295 -11.13 17.95 -12.06
C TYR A 295 -10.81 17.57 -10.61
N LEU A 296 -10.34 18.52 -9.81
CA LEU A 296 -10.00 18.32 -8.40
C LEU A 296 -11.22 17.91 -7.58
N ALA A 297 -12.36 18.58 -7.75
CA ALA A 297 -13.60 18.21 -7.08
C ALA A 297 -14.08 16.80 -7.48
N GLY A 298 -13.87 16.39 -8.73
CA GLY A 298 -14.13 15.02 -9.20
C GLY A 298 -13.24 13.98 -8.50
N ALA A 299 -11.95 14.27 -8.39
CA ALA A 299 -10.99 13.40 -7.73
C ALA A 299 -11.23 13.32 -6.21
N GLU A 300 -11.59 14.42 -5.55
CA GLU A 300 -11.93 14.42 -4.12
C GLU A 300 -13.15 13.54 -3.82
N LYS A 301 -14.19 13.59 -4.68
CA LYS A 301 -15.33 12.68 -4.58
C LYS A 301 -14.92 11.22 -4.73
N LEU A 302 -13.97 10.94 -5.62
CA LEU A 302 -13.41 9.60 -5.79
C LEU A 302 -12.64 9.14 -4.55
N PHE A 303 -11.79 9.99 -3.98
CA PHE A 303 -11.01 9.64 -2.79
C PHE A 303 -11.86 9.46 -1.53
N ALA A 304 -13.02 10.12 -1.46
CA ALA A 304 -13.98 9.97 -0.37
C ALA A 304 -14.91 8.76 -0.51
N ALA A 305 -15.04 8.19 -1.71
CA ALA A 305 -15.95 7.08 -1.97
C ALA A 305 -15.30 5.73 -1.60
N PRO A 306 -15.97 4.87 -0.81
CA PRO A 306 -15.51 3.50 -0.65
C PRO A 306 -15.61 2.77 -1.99
N GLY A 307 -14.58 2.02 -2.35
CA GLY A 307 -14.54 1.36 -3.65
C GLY A 307 -13.42 0.34 -3.79
N ARG A 308 -13.52 -0.41 -4.88
CA ARG A 308 -12.48 -1.32 -5.34
C ARG A 308 -11.37 -0.55 -6.04
N PHE A 309 -10.14 -1.03 -5.92
CA PHE A 309 -8.97 -0.42 -6.53
C PHE A 309 -9.13 -0.28 -8.06
N SER A 310 -9.65 -1.30 -8.73
CA SER A 310 -9.94 -1.30 -10.17
C SER A 310 -10.86 -0.14 -10.57
N ALA A 311 -12.03 -0.04 -9.93
CA ALA A 311 -13.01 1.01 -10.21
C ALA A 311 -12.49 2.42 -9.87
N ALA A 312 -11.68 2.56 -8.82
CA ALA A 312 -11.03 3.83 -8.49
C ALA A 312 -10.00 4.25 -9.54
N THR A 313 -9.21 3.28 -10.04
CA THR A 313 -8.23 3.48 -11.12
C THR A 313 -8.93 3.93 -12.41
N GLU A 314 -9.94 3.19 -12.86
CA GLU A 314 -10.70 3.50 -14.07
C GLU A 314 -11.33 4.90 -14.02
N ARG A 315 -11.94 5.26 -12.89
CA ARG A 315 -12.56 6.58 -12.72
C ARG A 315 -11.52 7.70 -12.68
N LEU A 316 -10.37 7.49 -12.04
CA LEU A 316 -9.30 8.49 -12.02
C LEU A 316 -8.69 8.67 -13.43
N ASP A 317 -8.52 7.59 -14.19
CA ASP A 317 -8.04 7.65 -15.58
C ASP A 317 -9.03 8.38 -16.48
N ALA A 318 -10.34 8.12 -16.32
CA ALA A 318 -11.38 8.84 -17.04
C ALA A 318 -11.39 10.35 -16.71
N LEU A 319 -11.25 10.71 -15.43
CA LEU A 319 -11.12 12.11 -15.02
C LEU A 319 -9.87 12.78 -15.62
N ASN A 320 -8.72 12.08 -15.61
CA ASN A 320 -7.48 12.57 -16.21
C ASN A 320 -7.62 12.75 -17.73
N ALA A 321 -8.30 11.84 -18.42
CA ALA A 321 -8.55 11.93 -19.86
C ALA A 321 -9.42 13.14 -20.20
N ALA A 322 -10.54 13.32 -19.49
CA ALA A 322 -11.42 14.46 -19.69
C ALA A 322 -10.70 15.80 -19.44
N TYR A 323 -9.93 15.90 -18.35
CA TYR A 323 -9.15 17.09 -18.06
C TYR A 323 -8.13 17.43 -19.19
N ARG A 324 -7.45 16.42 -19.74
CA ARG A 324 -6.51 16.62 -20.86
C ARG A 324 -7.23 17.10 -22.13
N GLU A 325 -8.39 16.53 -22.43
CA GLU A 325 -9.19 16.94 -23.58
C GLU A 325 -9.64 18.41 -23.45
N GLU A 326 -10.15 18.80 -22.29
CA GLU A 326 -10.56 20.18 -22.01
C GLU A 326 -9.39 21.17 -22.08
N MET A 327 -8.23 20.80 -21.52
CA MET A 327 -7.01 21.62 -21.59
C MET A 327 -6.47 21.76 -23.01
N THR A 328 -6.58 20.70 -23.82
CA THR A 328 -6.19 20.73 -25.23
C THR A 328 -7.12 21.62 -26.04
N ALA A 329 -8.43 21.53 -25.80
CA ALA A 329 -9.41 22.40 -26.45
C ALA A 329 -9.19 23.88 -26.08
N LEU A 330 -8.89 24.17 -24.81
CA LEU A 330 -8.51 25.51 -24.36
C LEU A 330 -7.24 26.00 -25.07
N GLN A 331 -6.22 25.15 -25.21
CA GLN A 331 -4.99 25.48 -25.91
C GLN A 331 -5.24 25.82 -27.39
N VAL A 332 -6.06 25.03 -28.09
CA VAL A 332 -6.43 25.29 -29.50
C VAL A 332 -7.12 26.65 -29.61
N LYS A 333 -8.12 26.92 -28.77
CA LYS A 333 -8.83 28.20 -28.76
C LYS A 333 -7.90 29.38 -28.51
N LEU A 334 -6.98 29.26 -27.55
CA LEU A 334 -6.02 30.33 -27.25
C LEU A 334 -5.01 30.54 -28.39
N ASN A 335 -4.62 29.49 -29.11
CA ASN A 335 -3.79 29.60 -30.31
C ASN A 335 -4.52 30.36 -31.43
N GLU A 336 -5.78 30.01 -31.70
CA GLU A 336 -6.61 30.68 -32.71
C GLU A 336 -6.81 32.17 -32.37
N ASP A 337 -7.13 32.50 -31.12
CA ASP A 337 -7.29 33.88 -30.65
C ASP A 337 -5.98 34.69 -30.83
N LEU A 338 -4.83 34.06 -30.61
CA LEU A 338 -3.51 34.67 -30.81
C LEU A 338 -3.24 34.96 -32.29
N GLU A 339 -3.54 34.02 -33.17
CA GLU A 339 -3.39 34.19 -34.62
C GLU A 339 -4.27 35.34 -35.13
N GLN A 340 -5.53 35.40 -34.70
CA GLN A 340 -6.43 36.50 -35.06
C GLN A 340 -5.91 37.86 -34.59
N LYS A 341 -5.41 37.94 -33.36
CA LYS A 341 -4.79 39.18 -32.82
C LYS A 341 -3.54 39.59 -33.61
N LEU A 342 -2.71 38.63 -34.02
CA LEU A 342 -1.52 38.89 -34.84
C LEU A 342 -1.87 39.36 -36.26
N LEU A 343 -2.91 38.77 -36.86
CA LEU A 343 -3.44 39.21 -38.16
C LEU A 343 -4.01 40.63 -38.08
N ALA A 344 -4.82 40.94 -37.06
CA ALA A 344 -5.35 42.28 -36.84
C ALA A 344 -4.24 43.33 -36.63
N ALA A 345 -3.20 42.99 -35.87
CA ALA A 345 -2.06 43.88 -35.65
C ALA A 345 -1.23 44.13 -36.92
N ARG A 346 -1.19 43.17 -37.86
CA ARG A 346 -0.56 43.36 -39.20
C ARG A 346 -1.36 44.30 -40.09
N ILE A 347 -2.68 44.35 -39.96
CA ILE A 347 -3.56 45.21 -40.77
C ILE A 347 -3.48 46.69 -40.31
N VAL A 348 -3.27 46.93 -39.01
CA VAL A 348 -3.26 48.30 -38.41
C VAL A 348 -1.91 49.02 -38.55
N ARG A 349 -0.81 48.33 -38.91
CA ARG A 349 0.45 48.98 -39.32
C ARG A 349 0.58 48.96 -40.84
N PRO A 350 0.12 50.01 -41.56
CA PRO A 350 0.59 50.20 -42.92
C PRO A 350 2.11 50.50 -42.86
N LEU A 351 2.83 49.96 -43.84
CA LEU A 351 4.28 50.11 -44.02
C LEU A 351 4.77 51.56 -43.96
#